data_AF-A0A090R1J3-F1
#
_entry.id   AF-A0A090R1J3-F1
#
_cell.length_a   1.000
_cell.length_b   1.000
_cell.length_c   1.000
_cell.angle_alpha   90.00
_cell.angle_beta   90.00
_cell.angle_gamma   90.00
#
_symmetry.space_group_name_H-M   'P 1'
#
loop_
_entity.id
_entity.type
_entity.pdbx_description
1 polymer ?
#
loop_
_entity_poly.entity_id
_entity_poly.type
_entity_poly.pdbx_seq_one_letter_code
_entity_poly.pdbx_strand_id
1 'polypeptide(L)' 'MKKRREIVEAMYPYIERQLAEGTYLNHVTRHMLGLFQNMPGARQWRRHISENAHKPGSGIEVLEQALAKIPAHLDV' A
#
# COMPACT_ATOMS: atom_id res chain seq x y z
N MET A 1 15.22 1.22 -13.41
CA MET A 1 14.88 0.48 -12.17
C MET A 1 13.64 1.15 -11.60
N LYS A 2 12.58 0.39 -11.27
CA LYS A 2 11.36 1.00 -10.71
C LYS A 2 11.61 1.49 -9.29
N LYS A 3 11.10 2.68 -8.99
CA LYS A 3 10.99 3.24 -7.65
C LYS A 3 9.91 2.47 -6.86
N ARG A 4 10.08 2.31 -5.55
CA ARG A 4 9.11 1.74 -4.59
C ARG A 4 7.73 2.37 -4.75
N ARG A 5 7.62 3.68 -4.97
CA ARG A 5 6.32 4.33 -5.27
C ARG A 5 5.68 3.76 -6.54
N GLU A 6 6.45 3.65 -7.62
CA GLU A 6 6.00 3.07 -8.89
C GLU A 6 5.63 1.59 -8.74
N ILE A 7 6.26 0.85 -7.82
CA ILE A 7 5.88 -0.53 -7.49
C ILE A 7 4.49 -0.57 -6.84
N VAL A 8 4.17 0.36 -5.94
CA VAL A 8 2.83 0.45 -5.33
C VAL A 8 1.77 0.76 -6.39
N GLU A 9 2.00 1.76 -7.23
CA GLU A 9 1.07 2.18 -8.27
C GLU A 9 0.86 1.08 -9.32
N ALA A 10 1.93 0.36 -9.68
CA ALA A 10 1.83 -0.80 -10.57
C ALA A 10 1.01 -1.97 -10.00
N MET A 11 0.76 -1.99 -8.69
CA MET A 11 -0.10 -3.01 -8.05
C MET A 11 -1.58 -2.66 -8.11
N TYR A 12 -1.97 -1.41 -8.43
CA TYR A 12 -3.39 -1.01 -8.39
C TYR A 12 -4.29 -1.87 -9.28
N PRO A 13 -3.96 -2.16 -10.55
CA PRO A 13 -4.84 -2.98 -11.40
C PRO A 13 -5.00 -4.41 -10.87
N TYR A 14 -3.94 -4.97 -10.26
CA TYR A 14 -4.01 -6.29 -9.65
C TYR A 14 -4.91 -6.26 -8.40
N ILE A 15 -4.74 -5.26 -7.55
CA ILE A 15 -5.54 -5.09 -6.33
C ILE A 15 -7.02 -4.90 -6.69
N GLU A 16 -7.34 -3.99 -7.62
CA GLU A 16 -8.72 -3.75 -8.08
C GLU A 16 -9.39 -5.04 -8.58
N ARG A 17 -8.66 -5.84 -9.38
CA ARG A 17 -9.15 -7.14 -9.84
C ARG A 17 -9.43 -8.11 -8.68
N GLN A 18 -8.53 -8.20 -7.70
CA GLN A 18 -8.72 -9.07 -6.53
C GLN A 18 -9.91 -8.60 -5.67
N LEU A 19 -10.08 -7.30 -5.49
CA LEU A 19 -11.22 -6.72 -4.77
C LEU A 19 -12.54 -7.04 -5.49
N ALA A 20 -12.58 -6.94 -6.82
CA ALA A 20 -13.75 -7.30 -7.63
C ALA A 20 -14.12 -8.79 -7.51
N GLU A 21 -13.14 -9.66 -7.26
CA GLU A 21 -13.33 -11.09 -6.96
C GLU A 21 -13.74 -11.36 -5.50
N GLY A 22 -13.93 -10.32 -4.68
CA GLY A 22 -14.34 -10.43 -3.27
C GLY A 22 -13.18 -10.69 -2.30
N THR A 23 -11.94 -10.58 -2.77
CA THR A 23 -10.77 -10.70 -1.88
C THR A 23 -10.64 -9.45 -1.02
N TYR A 24 -10.30 -9.61 0.25
CA TYR A 24 -10.02 -8.48 1.14
C TYR A 24 -8.67 -7.86 0.83
N LEU A 25 -8.58 -6.53 0.94
CA LEU A 25 -7.35 -5.79 0.66
C LEU A 25 -6.14 -6.26 1.51
N ASN A 26 -6.37 -6.65 2.77
CA ASN A 26 -5.32 -7.15 3.65
C ASN A 26 -4.64 -8.44 3.13
N HIS A 27 -5.33 -9.26 2.33
CA HIS A 27 -4.75 -10.48 1.77
C HIS A 27 -3.62 -10.17 0.79
N VAL A 28 -3.73 -9.04 0.07
CA VAL A 28 -2.67 -8.54 -0.81
C VAL A 28 -1.66 -7.71 -0.02
N THR A 29 -2.14 -6.69 0.69
CA THR A 29 -1.27 -5.64 1.27
C THR A 29 -0.41 -6.10 2.44
N ARG A 30 -0.73 -7.23 3.10
CA ARG A 30 0.16 -7.85 4.11
C ARG A 30 1.56 -8.14 3.57
N HIS A 31 1.68 -8.41 2.27
CA HIS A 31 2.95 -8.68 1.60
C HIS A 31 3.70 -7.40 1.20
N MET A 32 3.06 -6.24 1.27
CA MET A 32 3.61 -4.93 0.89
C MET A 32 4.10 -4.12 2.10
N LEU A 33 3.88 -4.59 3.34
CA LEU A 33 4.24 -3.86 4.56
C LEU A 33 5.74 -3.55 4.66
N GLY A 34 6.60 -4.41 4.11
CA GLY A 34 8.05 -4.26 4.13
C GLY A 34 8.63 -3.36 3.03
N LEU A 35 7.81 -2.87 2.09
CA LEU A 35 8.31 -2.22 0.87
C LEU A 35 9.20 -0.98 1.16
N PHE A 36 8.84 -0.21 2.19
CA PHE A 36 9.57 0.98 2.63
C PHE A 36 10.42 0.74 3.88
N GLN A 37 10.83 -0.49 4.20
CA GLN A 37 11.59 -0.77 5.41
C GLN A 37 12.86 0.11 5.52
N ASN A 38 13.17 0.54 6.76
CA ASN A 38 14.30 1.42 7.10
C ASN A 38 14.27 2.83 6.48
N MET A 39 13.09 3.30 6.07
CA MET A 39 12.91 4.64 5.51
C MET A 39 12.12 5.58 6.42
N PRO A 40 12.34 6.91 6.33
CA PRO A 40 11.41 7.88 6.90
C PRO A 40 9.98 7.62 6.37
N GLY A 41 8.99 7.66 7.27
CA GLY A 41 7.59 7.36 6.93
C GLY A 41 7.20 5.88 6.94
N ALA A 42 8.16 4.94 6.94
CA ALA A 42 7.90 3.49 6.89
C ALA A 42 6.99 2.97 8.01
N ARG A 43 7.12 3.53 9.22
CA ARG A 43 6.25 3.18 10.35
C ARG A 43 4.81 3.61 10.09
N GLN A 44 4.61 4.81 9.52
CA GLN A 44 3.29 5.34 9.22
C GLN A 44 2.65 4.58 8.05
N TRP A 45 3.42 4.22 7.03
CA TRP A 45 3.01 3.31 5.94
C TRP A 45 2.43 2.01 6.50
N ARG A 46 3.21 1.29 7.32
CA ARG A 46 2.78 0.02 7.92
C ARG A 46 1.54 0.20 8.78
N ARG A 47 1.54 1.22 9.64
CA ARG A 47 0.43 1.52 10.55
C ARG A 47 -0.88 1.75 9.78
N HIS A 48 -0.86 2.62 8.78
CA HIS A 48 -2.07 2.98 8.04
C HIS A 48 -2.66 1.77 7.31
N ILE A 49 -1.83 0.93 6.68
CA ILE A 49 -2.29 -0.30 6.02
C ILE A 49 -2.87 -1.28 7.06
N SER A 50 -2.16 -1.54 8.15
CA SER A 50 -2.65 -2.47 9.18
C SER A 50 -3.99 -2.03 9.81
N GLU A 51 -4.18 -0.73 10.02
CA GLU A 51 -5.40 -0.17 10.61
C GLU A 51 -6.60 -0.16 9.66
N ASN A 52 -6.39 -0.17 8.33
CA ASN A 52 -7.47 0.06 7.37
C ASN A 52 -7.70 -1.09 6.38
N ALA A 53 -6.68 -1.84 5.97
CA ALA A 53 -6.82 -2.83 4.89
C ALA A 53 -7.66 -4.07 5.24
N HIS A 54 -7.90 -4.33 6.53
CA HIS A 54 -8.72 -5.46 6.98
C HIS A 54 -10.22 -5.14 7.02
N LYS A 55 -10.60 -3.87 6.87
CA LYS A 55 -12.01 -3.45 6.96
C LYS A 55 -12.77 -3.89 5.70
N PRO A 56 -14.06 -4.27 5.82
CA PRO A 56 -14.91 -4.49 4.66
C PRO A 56 -14.98 -3.24 3.78
N GLY A 57 -14.85 -3.43 2.46
CA GLY A 57 -14.93 -2.33 1.49
C GLY A 57 -13.66 -1.51 1.32
N SER A 58 -12.56 -1.82 2.02
CA SER A 58 -11.28 -1.14 1.80
C SER A 58 -10.73 -1.39 0.40
N GLY A 59 -10.30 -0.33 -0.27
CA GLY A 59 -9.74 -0.35 -1.62
C GLY A 59 -8.36 0.29 -1.73
N ILE A 60 -7.98 0.63 -2.96
CA ILE A 60 -6.66 1.20 -3.28
C ILE A 60 -6.39 2.52 -2.55
N GLU A 61 -7.43 3.25 -2.12
CA GLU A 61 -7.32 4.50 -1.38
C GLU A 61 -6.54 4.33 -0.06
N VAL A 62 -6.56 3.14 0.54
CA VAL A 62 -5.72 2.83 1.71
C VAL A 62 -4.24 2.86 1.36
N LEU A 63 -3.85 2.38 0.17
CA LEU A 63 -2.46 2.47 -0.28
C LEU A 63 -2.08 3.89 -0.67
N GLU A 64 -2.97 4.65 -1.31
CA GLU A 64 -2.74 6.06 -1.64
C GLU A 64 -2.48 6.89 -0.36
N GLN A 65 -3.34 6.71 0.65
CA GLN A 65 -3.20 7.37 1.95
C GLN A 65 -1.95 6.92 2.71
N ALA A 66 -1.56 5.64 2.60
CA ALA A 66 -0.31 5.16 3.15
C ALA A 66 0.90 5.76 2.42
N LEU A 67 0.84 5.86 1.09
CA LEU A 67 1.92 6.39 0.24
C LEU A 67 2.15 7.88 0.51
N ALA A 68 1.09 8.63 0.83
CA ALA A 68 1.17 10.02 1.28
C ALA A 68 1.96 10.19 2.60
N LYS A 69 2.16 9.12 3.38
CA LYS A 69 3.01 9.14 4.59
C LYS A 69 4.50 8.95 4.28
N ILE A 70 4.84 8.54 3.06
CA ILE A 70 6.22 8.47 2.58
C ILE A 70 6.61 9.84 2.01
N PRO A 71 7.67 10.49 2.55
CA PRO A 71 8.08 11.80 2.06
C PRO A 71 8.39 11.76 0.55
N ALA A 72 7.73 12.62 -0.22
CA ALA A 72 7.84 12.63 -1.69
C ALA A 72 9.25 12.95 -2.18
N HIS A 73 10.03 13.73 -1.42
CA HIS A 73 11.39 14.14 -1.77
C HIS A 73 12.44 13.02 -1.67
N LEU A 74 12.10 11.85 -1.08
CA LEU A 74 13.04 10.74 -0.96
C LEU A 74 13.24 9.96 -2.27
N ASP A 75 12.44 10.27 -3.29
CA ASP A 75 12.61 9.82 -4.67
C ASP A 75 12.73 8.29 -4.84
N VAL A 76 11.89 7.58 -4.07
CA VAL A 76 12.05 6.16 -3.74
C VAL A 76 11.14 5.19 -4.40
#